data_AF-A0A9E3JAH2-F1
#
_entry.id   AF-A0A9E3JAH2-F1
#
_cell.length_a   1.000
_cell.length_b   1.000
_cell.length_c   1.000
_cell.angle_alpha   90.00
_cell.angle_beta   90.00
_cell.angle_gamma   90.00
#
_symmetry.space_group_name_H-M   'P 1'
#
loop_
_entity.id
_entity.type
_entity.pdbx_description
1 polymer ?
#
loop_
_entity_poly.entity_id
_entity_poly.type
_entity_poly.pdbx_seq_one_letter_code
_entity_poly.pdbx_strand_id
1 'polypeptide(L)' 'MRGGTSKGAYFLADDLPAEPALRDDLLLRIMGSPDERQIDGLGGAHPLTSKVAVISPSADPEADVDYL' A
#
# COMPACT_ATOMS: atom_id res chain seq x y z
N MET A 1 6.09 4.57 5.51
CA MET A 1 6.48 5.95 5.91
C MET A 1 5.34 6.64 6.67
N ARG A 2 5.61 7.75 7.38
CA ARG A 2 4.56 8.65 7.89
C ARG A 2 4.25 9.72 6.82
N GLY A 3 3.00 9.82 6.40
CA GLY A 3 2.50 10.84 5.48
C GLY A 3 1.48 11.72 6.20
N GLY A 4 1.86 12.95 6.57
CA GLY A 4 1.03 13.82 7.42
C GLY A 4 0.69 13.15 8.76
N THR A 5 -0.60 12.96 9.01
CA THR A 5 -1.16 12.28 10.20
C THR A 5 -1.43 10.79 10.00
N SER A 6 -1.08 10.23 8.83
CA SER A 6 -1.22 8.80 8.52
C SER A 6 0.14 8.09 8.42
N LYS A 7 0.11 6.77 8.51
CA LYS A 7 1.25 5.86 8.25
C LYS A 7 0.81 4.78 7.26
N GLY A 8 1.66 4.47 6.29
CA GLY A 8 1.40 3.41 5.31
C GLY A 8 2.66 2.74 4.78
N ALA A 9 2.49 1.59 4.14
CA ALA A 9 3.51 0.96 3.33
C ALA A 9 3.55 1.60 1.93
N TYR A 10 4.73 1.72 1.34
CA TYR A 10 4.94 2.37 0.04
C TYR A 10 5.71 1.40 -0.84
N PHE A 11 5.19 1.13 -2.04
CA PHE A 11 5.76 0.15 -2.98
C PHE A 11 5.94 0.77 -4.36
N LEU A 12 6.96 0.31 -5.09
CA LEU A 12 6.98 0.49 -6.54
C LEU A 12 5.96 -0.45 -7.17
N ALA A 13 5.26 -0.01 -8.23
CA ALA A 13 4.29 -0.86 -8.92
C ALA A 13 4.93 -2.16 -9.45
N ASP A 14 6.18 -2.08 -9.91
CA ASP A 14 6.94 -3.22 -10.45
C ASP A 14 7.29 -4.28 -9.39
N ASP A 15 7.23 -3.94 -8.11
CA ASP A 15 7.46 -4.88 -7.00
C ASP A 15 6.17 -5.63 -6.61
N LEU A 16 5.04 -5.29 -7.23
CA LEU A 16 3.73 -5.89 -6.93
C LEU A 16 3.21 -6.73 -8.11
N PRO A 17 2.34 -7.73 -7.84
CA PRO A 17 1.64 -8.43 -8.90
C PRO A 17 0.83 -7.46 -9.77
N ALA A 18 0.92 -7.59 -11.09
CA ALA A 18 0.11 -6.81 -12.02
C ALA A 18 -1.39 -7.18 -11.94
N GLU A 19 -1.71 -8.42 -11.58
CA GLU A 19 -3.08 -8.91 -11.44
C GLU A 19 -3.73 -8.34 -10.16
N PRO A 20 -4.83 -7.56 -10.24
CA PRO A 20 -5.39 -6.85 -9.09
C PRO A 20 -5.76 -7.77 -7.93
N ALA A 21 -6.33 -8.94 -8.20
CA ALA A 21 -6.73 -9.88 -7.15
C ALA A 21 -5.52 -10.42 -6.36
N LEU A 22 -4.39 -10.69 -7.06
CA LEU A 22 -3.16 -11.16 -6.41
C LEU A 22 -2.46 -10.03 -5.65
N ARG A 23 -2.48 -8.82 -6.21
CA ARG A 23 -1.98 -7.63 -5.52
C ARG A 23 -2.75 -7.39 -4.23
N ASP A 24 -4.08 -7.38 -4.29
CA ASP A 24 -4.91 -7.08 -3.15
C ASP A 24 -4.76 -8.15 -2.05
N ASP A 25 -4.69 -9.44 -2.40
CA ASP A 25 -4.39 -10.53 -1.46
C ASP A 25 -3.00 -10.35 -0.80
N LEU A 26 -1.98 -10.00 -1.58
CA LEU A 26 -0.65 -9.69 -1.06
C LEU A 26 -0.67 -8.50 -0.09
N LEU A 27 -1.33 -7.40 -0.46
CA LEU A 27 -1.41 -6.21 0.36
C LEU A 27 -2.17 -6.48 1.66
N LEU A 28 -3.24 -7.28 1.64
CA LEU A 28 -3.93 -7.71 2.85
C LEU A 28 -3.00 -8.47 3.79
N ARG A 29 -2.21 -9.42 3.28
CA ARG A 29 -1.23 -10.17 4.09
C ARG A 29 -0.15 -9.27 4.65
N ILE A 30 0.41 -8.37 3.85
CA ILE A 30 1.40 -7.37 4.30
C ILE A 30 0.84 -6.53 5.44
N MET A 31 -0.43 -6.13 5.33
CA MET A 31 -1.08 -5.31 6.35
C MET A 31 -1.60 -6.12 7.55
N GLY A 32 -1.56 -7.46 7.51
CA GLY A 32 -2.07 -8.32 8.58
C GLY A 32 -3.60 -8.41 8.62
N SER A 33 -4.27 -8.26 7.48
CA SER A 33 -5.73 -8.30 7.37
C SER A 33 -6.22 -9.64 6.80
N PRO A 34 -7.39 -10.17 7.24
CA PRO A 34 -8.33 -9.58 8.19
C PRO A 34 -8.06 -10.04 9.65
N ASP A 35 -7.34 -9.24 10.42
CA ASP A 35 -7.25 -9.34 11.88
C ASP A 35 -7.45 -7.94 12.45
N GLU A 36 -8.36 -7.78 13.41
CA GLU A 36 -8.63 -6.49 14.06
C GLU A 36 -7.37 -5.89 14.70
N ARG A 37 -6.43 -6.75 15.12
CA ARG A 37 -5.17 -6.35 15.74
C ARG A 37 -4.04 -6.16 14.73
N GLN A 38 -4.20 -6.68 13.52
CA GLN A 38 -3.17 -6.72 12.47
C GLN A 38 -1.80 -7.20 13.00
N ILE A 39 -1.80 -8.15 13.95
CA ILE A 39 -0.60 -8.47 14.75
C ILE A 39 0.48 -9.19 13.93
N ASP A 40 0.06 -9.85 12.85
CA ASP A 40 0.91 -10.58 11.91
C ASP A 40 1.19 -9.76 10.62
N GLY A 41 1.21 -8.43 10.74
CA GLY A 41 1.48 -7.54 9.61
C GLY A 41 1.99 -6.16 10.02
N LEU A 42 2.10 -5.27 9.03
CA LEU A 42 2.60 -3.91 9.23
C LEU A 42 1.50 -2.91 9.65
N GLY A 43 0.24 -3.33 9.57
CA GLY A 43 -0.92 -2.54 9.99
C GLY A 43 -0.87 -2.20 11.47
N GLY A 44 -1.41 -1.03 11.82
CA GLY A 44 -1.42 -0.55 13.20
C GLY A 44 -2.77 -0.66 13.90
N ALA A 45 -3.63 -1.60 13.48
CA ALA A 45 -4.98 -1.80 14.02
C ALA A 45 -5.86 -0.54 14.01
N HIS A 46 -5.57 0.40 13.10
CA HIS A 46 -6.29 1.66 12.97
C HIS A 46 -6.26 2.13 11.50
N PRO A 47 -7.36 2.68 10.95
CA PRO A 47 -7.41 3.08 9.53
C PRO A 47 -6.35 4.11 9.10
N LEU A 48 -5.86 4.93 10.04
CA LEU A 48 -4.78 5.90 9.78
C LEU A 48 -3.39 5.25 9.68
N THR A 49 -3.24 4.03 10.17
CA THR A 49 -1.98 3.26 10.15
C THR A 49 -2.09 1.97 9.34
N SER A 50 -3.18 1.80 8.58
CA SER A 50 -3.45 0.68 7.69
C SER A 50 -3.73 1.17 6.26
N LYS A 51 -2.70 1.72 5.62
CA LYS A 51 -2.76 2.28 4.26
C LYS A 51 -1.59 1.80 3.42
N VAL A 52 -1.78 1.78 2.11
CA VAL A 52 -0.75 1.48 1.12
C VAL A 52 -0.71 2.61 0.10
N ALA A 53 0.47 2.91 -0.40
CA ALA A 53 0.69 3.72 -1.59
C ALA A 53 1.50 2.89 -2.60
N VAL A 54 1.06 2.89 -3.85
CA VAL A 54 1.76 2.27 -4.98
C VAL A 54 2.20 3.36 -5.94
N ILE A 55 3.48 3.38 -6.28
CA ILE A 55 4.12 4.46 -7.03
C ILE A 55 4.75 3.88 -8.29
N SER A 56 4.55 4.54 -9.42
CA SER A 56 5.25 4.25 -10.68
C SER A 56 5.64 5.53 -11.40
N PRO A 57 6.63 5.48 -12.30
CA PRO A 57 6.82 6.56 -13.27
C PRO A 57 5.51 6.80 -14.04
N SER A 58 5.12 8.06 -14.17
CA SER A 58 3.91 8.44 -14.92
C SER A 58 4.16 8.38 -16.43
N ALA A 59 3.12 7.98 -17.17
CA ALA A 59 3.09 8.14 -18.63
C ALA A 59 2.51 9.50 -19.08
N ASP A 60 1.89 10.24 -18.16
CA ASP A 60 1.40 11.60 -18.40
C ASP A 60 2.60 12.58 -18.40
N PRO A 61 2.83 13.35 -19.47
CA PRO A 61 3.96 14.28 -19.55
C PRO A 61 3.90 15.43 -18.53
N GLU A 62 2.74 15.70 -17.93
CA GLU A 62 2.57 16.75 -16.91
C GLU A 62 2.75 16.23 -15.47
N ALA A 63 2.99 14.93 -15.29
CA ALA A 63 3.20 14.31 -13.97
C ALA A 63 4.48 13.47 -13.95
N ASP A 64 5.24 13.55 -12.85
CA ASP A 64 6.44 12.72 -12.68
C ASP A 64 6.10 11.27 -12.32
N VAL A 65 5.05 11.06 -11.53
CA VAL A 65 4.68 9.76 -10.97
C VAL A 65 3.17 9.55 -10.95
N ASP A 66 2.76 8.29 -11.13
CA ASP A 66 1.44 7.83 -10.78
C ASP A 66 1.42 7.39 -9.31
N TYR A 67 0.33 7.71 -8.62
CA TYR A 67 0.13 7.40 -7.20
C TYR A 67 -1.24 6.75 -7.02
N LEU A 68 -1.24 5.48 -6.60
CA LEU A 68 -2.42 4.69 -6.23
C LEU A 68 -2.47 4.45 -4.72
#